data_AF-A0A969T7I0-F1
#
_entry.id   AF-A0A969T7I0-F1
#
_cell.length_a   1.000
_cell.length_b   1.000
_cell.length_c   1.000
_cell.angle_alpha   90.00
_cell.angle_beta   90.00
_cell.angle_gamma   90.00
#
_symmetry.space_group_name_H-M   'P 1'
#
loop_
_entity.id
_entity.type
_entity.pdbx_description
1 polymer ?
#
loop_
_entity_poly.entity_id
_entity_poly.type
_entity_poly.pdbx_seq_one_letter_code
_entity_poly.pdbx_strand_id
1 'polypeptide(L)'
;MVTIADGNVITRLNQDDRPVYFQVKNANGGRILCNLALPTVGGFLNLQSGGEQLQWTFNAIFSAFISKLDVTRSVFNELPTQANMGNNSISYDAVDTFEVHVKIRNLSNSALSGINIVENVREYFDFVDVTASQGSFSQSGKTLEFNDISLGANSEIEIIYRLSTPEAGSGMHE
;
A
#
# COMPACT_ATOMS: atom_id res chain seq x y z
N MET A 1 -15.62 -27.96 -13.28
CA MET A 1 -15.95 -28.92 -12.19
C MET A 1 -14.60 -29.46 -11.69
N VAL A 2 -14.23 -29.20 -10.43
CA VAL A 2 -12.97 -29.72 -9.87
C VAL A 2 -13.23 -31.15 -9.40
N THR A 3 -12.66 -32.13 -10.10
CA THR A 3 -12.78 -33.56 -9.74
C THR A 3 -11.55 -33.95 -8.94
N ILE A 4 -11.76 -34.35 -7.68
CA ILE A 4 -10.67 -34.82 -6.80
C ILE A 4 -10.57 -36.33 -6.97
N ALA A 5 -9.50 -36.81 -7.61
CA ALA A 5 -9.32 -38.23 -7.95
C ALA A 5 -8.95 -39.11 -6.74
N ASP A 6 -8.15 -38.59 -5.78
CA ASP A 6 -7.62 -39.35 -4.65
C ASP A 6 -7.60 -38.53 -3.34
N GLY A 7 -8.78 -38.13 -2.87
CA GLY A 7 -8.88 -37.32 -1.65
C GLY A 7 -10.20 -37.49 -0.90
N ASN A 8 -10.17 -37.19 0.40
CA ASN A 8 -11.35 -37.12 1.25
C ASN A 8 -11.85 -35.67 1.33
N VAL A 9 -13.07 -35.40 0.87
CA VAL A 9 -13.68 -34.07 0.98
C VAL A 9 -14.23 -33.89 2.40
N ILE A 10 -13.74 -32.86 3.09
CA ILE A 10 -14.13 -32.55 4.47
C ILE A 10 -15.29 -31.55 4.50
N THR A 11 -15.34 -30.60 3.56
CA THR A 11 -16.40 -29.57 3.52
C THR A 11 -16.72 -29.14 2.10
N ARG A 12 -18.01 -28.90 1.81
CA ARG A 12 -18.55 -28.45 0.53
C ARG A 12 -19.30 -27.12 0.67
N LEU A 13 -19.43 -26.35 -0.41
CA LEU A 13 -20.23 -25.14 -0.48
C LEU A 13 -21.72 -25.48 -0.45
N ASN A 14 -22.51 -24.80 0.36
CA ASN A 14 -23.96 -25.03 0.46
C ASN A 14 -24.73 -24.67 -0.82
N GLN A 15 -24.18 -23.81 -1.67
CA GLN A 15 -24.87 -23.30 -2.87
C GLN A 15 -24.78 -24.24 -4.08
N ASP A 16 -23.67 -24.96 -4.24
CA ASP A 16 -23.40 -25.76 -5.44
C ASP A 16 -22.59 -27.04 -5.19
N ASP A 17 -22.46 -27.45 -3.93
CA ASP A 17 -21.81 -28.68 -3.48
C ASP A 17 -20.34 -28.84 -3.90
N ARG A 18 -19.70 -27.75 -4.35
CA ARG A 18 -18.27 -27.79 -4.70
C ARG A 18 -17.42 -28.03 -3.45
N PRO A 19 -16.41 -28.91 -3.52
CA PRO A 19 -15.50 -29.13 -2.39
C PRO A 19 -14.72 -27.85 -2.10
N VAL A 20 -14.65 -27.48 -0.83
CA VAL A 20 -13.96 -26.27 -0.35
C VAL A 20 -12.78 -26.65 0.53
N TYR A 21 -12.91 -27.75 1.27
CA TYR A 21 -11.85 -28.26 2.12
C TYR A 21 -11.75 -29.76 1.89
N PHE A 22 -10.56 -30.23 1.52
CA PHE A 22 -10.33 -31.65 1.24
C PHE A 22 -8.90 -32.07 1.55
N GLN A 23 -8.74 -33.34 1.88
CA GLN A 23 -7.46 -33.97 2.18
C GLN A 23 -7.07 -34.88 1.03
N VAL A 24 -5.87 -34.72 0.47
CA VAL A 24 -5.33 -35.65 -0.54
C VAL A 24 -4.61 -36.81 0.15
N LYS A 25 -4.84 -38.04 -0.30
CA LYS A 25 -4.13 -39.24 0.18
C LYS A 25 -2.91 -39.50 -0.72
N ASN A 26 -1.86 -40.13 -0.18
CA ASN A 26 -0.59 -40.44 -0.86
C ASN A 26 0.38 -39.28 -1.17
N ALA A 27 0.58 -38.36 -0.23
CA ALA A 27 1.71 -37.42 -0.28
C ALA A 27 2.94 -37.96 0.46
N ASN A 28 3.54 -39.07 -0.01
CA ASN A 28 4.74 -39.68 0.59
C ASN A 28 4.64 -39.89 2.12
N GLY A 29 3.53 -40.50 2.59
CA GLY A 29 3.29 -40.74 4.02
C GLY A 29 2.76 -39.53 4.80
N GLY A 30 2.74 -38.34 4.18
CA GLY A 30 2.12 -37.13 4.72
C GLY A 30 0.64 -36.99 4.34
N ARG A 31 -0.05 -36.08 5.04
CA ARG A 31 -1.42 -35.64 4.71
C ARG A 31 -1.34 -34.20 4.22
N ILE A 32 -1.83 -33.90 3.01
CA ILE A 32 -1.97 -32.52 2.51
C ILE A 32 -3.43 -32.10 2.68
N LEU A 33 -3.64 -30.97 3.36
CA LEU A 33 -4.93 -30.34 3.56
C LEU A 33 -5.05 -29.14 2.62
N CYS A 34 -6.04 -29.16 1.73
CA CYS A 34 -6.28 -28.11 0.76
C CYS A 34 -7.54 -27.33 1.17
N ASN A 35 -7.40 -26.02 1.41
CA ASN A 35 -8.50 -25.10 1.69
C ASN A 35 -8.66 -24.11 0.53
N LEU A 36 -9.85 -24.08 -0.07
CA LEU A 36 -10.24 -23.21 -1.18
C LEU A 36 -11.03 -21.97 -0.71
N ALA A 37 -11.21 -21.76 0.60
CA ALA A 37 -11.96 -20.64 1.19
C ALA A 37 -11.08 -19.48 1.69
N LEU A 38 -10.12 -19.04 0.89
CA LEU A 38 -9.54 -17.69 1.03
C LEU A 38 -9.76 -16.94 -0.30
N PRO A 39 -9.74 -15.60 -0.32
CA PRO A 39 -10.14 -14.81 -1.49
C PRO A 39 -9.05 -14.91 -2.58
N THR A 40 -9.05 -16.02 -3.32
CA THR A 40 -8.08 -16.37 -4.38
C THR A 40 -8.71 -16.31 -5.78
N VAL A 41 -9.67 -15.41 -6.03
CA VAL A 41 -10.28 -15.35 -7.38
C VAL A 41 -9.35 -14.68 -8.40
N GLY A 42 -8.43 -13.81 -7.97
CA GLY A 42 -7.37 -13.25 -8.84
C GLY A 42 -6.11 -14.11 -8.95
N GLY A 43 -5.84 -14.95 -7.95
CA GLY A 43 -4.58 -15.69 -7.83
C GLY A 43 -4.44 -16.98 -8.65
N PHE A 44 -5.54 -17.47 -9.21
CA PHE A 44 -5.52 -18.64 -10.08
C PHE A 44 -5.17 -18.34 -11.55
N LEU A 45 -5.21 -17.06 -11.96
CA LEU A 45 -4.89 -16.65 -13.33
C LEU A 45 -3.39 -16.72 -13.65
N ASN A 46 -2.52 -16.60 -12.65
CA ASN A 46 -1.05 -16.58 -12.81
C ASN A 46 -0.33 -17.77 -12.14
N LEU A 47 -0.99 -18.93 -12.05
CA LEU A 47 -0.41 -20.12 -11.41
C LEU A 47 0.89 -20.62 -12.06
N GLN A 48 1.13 -20.27 -13.32
CA GLN A 48 2.37 -20.59 -14.04
C GLN A 48 3.57 -19.73 -13.61
N SER A 49 3.37 -18.60 -12.91
CA SER A 49 4.48 -17.74 -12.47
C SER A 49 5.03 -18.10 -11.08
N GLY A 50 4.38 -19.02 -10.34
CA GLY A 50 4.91 -19.71 -9.15
C GLY A 50 5.26 -18.87 -7.92
N GLY A 51 5.38 -17.56 -8.03
CA GLY A 51 5.92 -16.69 -6.97
C GLY A 51 4.93 -16.23 -5.92
N GLU A 52 3.67 -16.00 -6.30
CA GLU A 52 2.73 -15.27 -5.44
C GLU A 52 2.12 -16.15 -4.33
N GLN A 53 2.04 -17.47 -4.52
CA GLN A 53 1.46 -18.39 -3.52
C GLN A 53 2.35 -18.55 -2.28
N LEU A 54 3.67 -18.60 -2.47
CA LEU A 54 4.62 -18.65 -1.36
C LEU A 54 4.61 -17.33 -0.61
N GLN A 55 4.59 -16.20 -1.32
CA GLN A 55 4.48 -14.89 -0.70
C GLN A 55 3.23 -14.77 0.18
N TRP A 56 2.07 -15.27 -0.26
CA TRP A 56 0.85 -15.26 0.56
C TRP A 56 0.93 -16.19 1.77
N THR A 57 1.51 -17.38 1.60
CA THR A 57 1.71 -18.32 2.70
C THR A 57 2.62 -17.71 3.77
N PHE A 58 3.72 -17.07 3.34
CA PHE A 58 4.61 -16.35 4.24
C PHE A 58 3.92 -15.15 4.88
N ASN A 59 3.17 -14.33 4.13
CA ASN A 59 2.41 -13.23 4.71
C ASN A 59 1.41 -13.71 5.75
N ALA A 60 0.72 -14.83 5.52
CA ALA A 60 -0.22 -15.41 6.48
C ALA A 60 0.49 -15.88 7.75
N ILE A 61 1.60 -16.63 7.63
CA ILE A 61 2.39 -17.11 8.77
C ILE A 61 2.97 -15.93 9.55
N PHE A 62 3.58 -14.97 8.87
CA PHE A 62 4.24 -13.82 9.50
C PHE A 62 3.24 -12.83 10.09
N SER A 63 2.01 -12.72 9.55
CA SER A 63 0.99 -11.80 10.08
C SER A 63 0.65 -11.99 11.57
N ALA A 64 0.94 -13.17 12.13
CA ALA A 64 0.75 -13.50 13.54
C ALA A 64 1.92 -13.04 14.45
N PHE A 65 3.11 -12.80 13.89
CA PHE A 65 4.33 -12.50 14.64
C PHE A 65 4.92 -11.12 14.33
N ILE A 66 4.44 -10.45 13.29
CA ILE A 66 4.90 -9.12 12.90
C ILE A 66 4.01 -8.02 13.47
N SER A 67 4.61 -6.87 13.73
CA SER A 67 3.85 -5.66 13.96
C SER A 67 3.24 -5.16 12.65
N LYS A 68 1.98 -4.75 12.71
CA LYS A 68 1.20 -4.24 11.59
C LYS A 68 1.33 -2.72 11.57
N LEU A 69 1.94 -2.21 10.50
CA LEU A 69 2.03 -0.80 10.17
C LEU A 69 1.27 -0.57 8.87
N ASP A 70 0.43 0.45 8.85
CA ASP A 70 -0.26 0.88 7.65
C ASP A 70 0.19 2.30 7.28
N VAL A 71 0.49 2.52 6.02
CA VAL A 71 0.97 3.79 5.49
C VAL A 71 0.14 4.14 4.27
N THR A 72 -0.59 5.26 4.36
CA THR A 72 -1.43 5.75 3.28
C THR A 72 -0.95 7.12 2.85
N ARG A 73 -0.85 7.34 1.54
CA ARG A 73 -0.47 8.62 0.93
C ARG A 73 -1.69 9.25 0.26
N SER A 74 -1.88 10.54 0.46
CA SER A 74 -2.88 11.33 -0.25
C SER A 74 -2.29 12.67 -0.68
N VAL A 75 -2.88 13.26 -1.72
CA VAL A 75 -2.49 14.56 -2.26
C VAL A 75 -3.66 15.50 -2.07
N PHE A 76 -3.41 16.65 -1.46
CA PHE A 76 -4.39 17.68 -1.20
C PHE A 76 -4.01 18.94 -1.96
N ASN A 77 -4.95 19.49 -2.74
CA ASN A 77 -4.86 20.85 -3.25
C ASN A 77 -6.21 21.55 -3.06
N GLU A 78 -6.18 22.88 -3.06
CA GLU A 78 -7.39 23.70 -2.93
C GLU A 78 -8.12 23.91 -4.28
N LEU A 79 -7.73 23.17 -5.33
CA LEU A 79 -8.36 23.34 -6.63
C LEU A 79 -9.77 22.73 -6.62
N PRO A 80 -10.79 23.50 -7.02
CA PRO A 80 -12.12 22.94 -7.18
C PRO A 80 -12.11 21.81 -8.22
N THR A 81 -12.71 20.66 -7.86
CA THR A 81 -12.78 19.47 -8.71
C THR A 81 -13.48 19.71 -10.05
N GLN A 82 -14.31 20.75 -10.14
CA GLN A 82 -14.91 21.24 -11.37
C GLN A 82 -15.01 22.77 -11.32
N ALA A 83 -14.22 23.45 -12.14
CA ALA A 83 -14.31 24.88 -12.34
C ALA A 83 -14.76 25.14 -13.77
N ASN A 84 -15.99 25.64 -13.97
CA ASN A 84 -16.41 26.18 -15.26
C ASN A 84 -15.72 27.53 -15.46
N MET A 85 -14.50 27.49 -16.00
CA MET A 85 -13.74 28.69 -16.33
C MET A 85 -14.17 29.18 -17.72
N GLY A 86 -14.54 30.47 -17.83
CA GLY A 86 -14.81 31.09 -19.12
C GLY A 86 -13.54 31.20 -19.96
N ASN A 87 -13.69 31.41 -21.27
CA ASN A 87 -12.58 31.53 -22.23
C ASN A 87 -11.58 32.68 -21.94
N ASN A 88 -11.88 33.56 -20.98
CA ASN A 88 -11.02 34.68 -20.55
C ASN A 88 -10.38 34.43 -19.17
N SER A 89 -10.36 33.19 -18.68
CA SER A 89 -9.64 32.86 -17.45
C SER A 89 -8.13 32.99 -17.70
N ILE A 90 -7.51 33.90 -16.96
CA ILE A 90 -6.05 34.00 -16.87
C ILE A 90 -5.60 33.17 -15.67
N SER A 91 -4.56 32.36 -15.83
CA SER A 91 -3.96 31.65 -14.70
C SER A 91 -3.49 32.67 -13.66
N TYR A 92 -4.04 32.59 -12.45
CA TYR A 92 -3.74 33.54 -11.36
C TYR A 92 -2.33 33.34 -10.78
N ASP A 93 -1.73 32.17 -11.02
CA ASP A 93 -0.33 31.87 -10.74
C ASP A 93 0.14 30.80 -11.73
N ALA A 94 1.41 30.84 -12.12
CA ALA A 94 2.05 29.83 -12.96
C ALA A 94 2.63 28.67 -12.13
N VAL A 95 2.81 28.89 -10.82
CA VAL A 95 3.30 27.88 -9.88
C VAL A 95 2.15 27.43 -8.99
N ASP A 96 1.81 26.15 -9.06
CA ASP A 96 0.83 25.54 -8.18
C ASP A 96 1.55 24.80 -7.04
N THR A 97 1.08 25.01 -5.81
CA THR A 97 1.62 24.34 -4.61
C THR A 97 0.54 23.43 -4.04
N PHE A 98 0.91 22.18 -3.78
CA PHE A 98 0.00 21.20 -3.19
C PHE A 98 0.66 20.48 -2.01
N GLU A 99 -0.17 19.93 -1.14
CA GLU A 99 0.27 19.18 0.02
C GLU A 99 0.23 17.68 -0.28
N VAL A 100 1.19 16.97 0.28
CA VAL A 100 1.20 15.51 0.32
C VAL A 100 1.11 15.08 1.78
N HIS A 101 0.06 14.32 2.08
CA HIS A 101 -0.24 13.84 3.42
C HIS A 101 0.11 12.35 3.47
N VAL A 102 1.04 11.99 4.34
CA VAL A 102 1.45 10.61 4.62
C VAL A 102 0.94 10.23 6.00
N LYS A 103 -0.15 9.47 6.02
CA LYS A 103 -0.77 8.96 7.24
C LYS A 103 -0.15 7.62 7.61
N ILE A 104 0.37 7.52 8.83
CA ILE A 104 1.02 6.32 9.35
C ILE A 104 0.23 5.83 10.56
N ARG A 105 -0.18 4.56 10.54
CA ARG A 105 -1.01 3.95 11.58
C ARG A 105 -0.35 2.70 12.12
N ASN A 106 -0.16 2.66 13.43
CA ASN A 106 0.22 1.44 14.12
C ASN A 106 -1.05 0.64 14.45
N LEU A 107 -1.24 -0.49 13.77
CA LEU A 107 -2.39 -1.38 13.98
C LEU A 107 -2.08 -2.51 14.98
N SER A 108 -0.96 -2.39 15.69
CA SER A 108 -0.48 -3.37 16.66
C SER A 108 -0.79 -2.94 18.08
N ASN A 109 -0.85 -3.91 18.98
CA ASN A 109 -1.03 -3.70 20.42
C ASN A 109 0.28 -3.35 21.15
N SER A 110 1.37 -3.10 20.42
CA SER A 110 2.68 -2.71 20.94
C SER A 110 3.15 -1.43 20.28
N ALA A 111 3.97 -0.64 20.98
CA ALA A 111 4.60 0.54 20.41
C ALA A 111 5.60 0.16 19.30
N LEU A 112 5.74 1.04 18.30
CA LEU A 112 6.70 0.93 17.21
C LEU A 112 7.65 2.13 17.24
N SER A 113 8.91 1.89 16.92
CA SER A 113 9.98 2.88 16.94
C SER A 113 10.99 2.60 15.84
N GLY A 114 11.70 3.63 15.38
CA GLY A 114 12.68 3.48 14.30
C GLY A 114 12.03 3.28 12.94
N ILE A 115 10.82 3.82 12.75
CA ILE A 115 10.17 3.83 11.44
C ILE A 115 10.86 4.88 10.59
N ASN A 116 11.28 4.48 9.38
CA ASN A 116 11.89 5.35 8.40
C ASN A 116 11.00 5.40 7.15
N ILE A 117 10.64 6.60 6.71
CA ILE A 117 9.89 6.85 5.48
C ILE A 117 10.79 7.60 4.52
N VAL A 118 10.93 7.05 3.32
CA VAL A 118 11.73 7.63 2.24
C VAL A 118 10.82 7.93 1.07
N GLU A 119 10.67 9.21 0.73
CA GLU A 119 9.88 9.68 -0.39
C GLU A 119 10.81 10.17 -1.50
N ASN A 120 10.58 9.71 -2.73
CA ASN A 120 11.29 10.19 -3.90
C ASN A 120 10.37 11.12 -4.70
N VAL A 121 10.68 12.41 -4.65
CA VAL A 121 9.98 13.44 -5.40
C VAL A 121 10.33 13.30 -6.88
N ARG A 122 9.34 13.38 -7.76
CA ARG A 122 9.59 13.34 -9.21
C ARG A 122 10.33 14.61 -9.62
N GLU A 123 11.21 14.51 -10.62
CA GLU A 123 12.03 15.63 -11.11
C GLU A 123 11.22 16.90 -11.42
N TYR A 124 10.02 16.71 -11.97
CA TYR A 124 9.11 17.80 -12.33
C TYR A 124 8.68 18.66 -11.13
N PHE A 125 8.59 18.09 -9.93
CA PHE A 125 8.14 18.84 -8.75
C PHE A 125 9.32 19.30 -7.91
N ASP A 126 9.20 20.50 -7.36
CA ASP A 126 10.15 21.03 -6.41
C ASP A 126 9.63 20.90 -4.98
N PHE A 127 10.54 20.59 -4.06
CA PHE A 127 10.22 20.52 -2.64
C PHE A 127 10.16 21.93 -2.07
N VAL A 128 9.08 22.21 -1.35
CA VAL A 128 8.86 23.52 -0.71
C VAL A 128 9.29 23.45 0.75
N ASP A 129 8.56 22.68 1.56
CA ASP A 129 8.83 22.49 2.99
C ASP A 129 8.06 21.31 3.59
N VAL A 130 8.30 21.06 4.88
CA VAL A 130 7.53 20.13 5.72
C VAL A 130 6.71 20.94 6.72
N THR A 131 5.40 20.77 6.72
CA THR A 131 4.48 21.50 7.61
C THR A 131 4.12 20.71 8.87
N ALA A 132 4.15 19.37 8.80
CA ALA A 132 4.00 18.49 9.95
C ALA A 132 4.93 17.29 9.82
N SER A 133 5.69 16.98 10.87
CA SER A 133 6.52 15.77 10.92
C SER A 133 6.66 15.23 12.33
N GLN A 134 7.08 13.97 12.40
CA GLN A 134 7.53 13.32 13.61
C GLN A 134 8.91 12.72 13.35
N GLY A 135 9.79 12.75 14.35
CA GLY A 135 11.16 12.28 14.20
C GLY A 135 12.07 13.32 13.57
N SER A 136 13.16 12.86 12.94
CA SER A 136 14.11 13.71 12.23
C SER A 136 13.77 13.77 10.74
N PHE A 137 13.99 14.93 10.12
CA PHE A 137 13.80 15.14 8.69
C PHE A 137 15.10 15.54 8.02
N SER A 138 15.39 14.96 6.87
CA SER A 138 16.47 15.38 5.98
C SER A 138 16.04 15.33 4.53
N GLN A 139 16.57 16.26 3.73
CA GLN A 139 16.42 16.28 2.28
C GLN A 139 17.80 16.14 1.64
N SER A 140 17.89 15.24 0.66
CA SER A 140 19.05 15.11 -0.22
C SER A 140 18.58 15.08 -1.67
N GLY A 141 18.75 16.20 -2.38
CA GLY A 141 18.21 16.35 -3.73
C GLY A 141 16.69 16.23 -3.76
N LYS A 142 16.18 15.25 -4.51
CA LYS A 142 14.75 14.93 -4.65
C LYS A 142 14.27 13.83 -3.68
N THR A 143 15.13 13.38 -2.77
CA THR A 143 14.76 12.38 -1.75
C THR A 143 14.50 13.08 -0.41
N LEU A 144 13.33 12.81 0.16
CA LEU A 144 12.91 13.25 1.48
C LEU A 144 12.96 12.04 2.43
N GLU A 145 13.63 12.20 3.56
CA GLU A 145 13.76 11.16 4.56
C GLU A 145 13.18 11.63 5.90
N PHE A 146 12.27 10.84 6.44
CA PHE A 146 11.71 10.99 7.78
C PHE A 146 12.13 9.79 8.61
N ASN A 147 13.01 10.03 9.58
CA ASN A 147 13.67 8.98 10.36
C ASN A 147 13.25 9.03 11.82
N ASP A 148 13.45 7.92 12.53
CA ASP A 148 13.21 7.79 13.96
C ASP A 148 11.75 8.08 14.38
N ILE A 149 10.79 7.78 13.49
CA ILE A 149 9.37 7.91 13.79
C ILE A 149 8.98 6.86 14.84
N SER A 150 8.17 7.27 15.82
CA SER A 150 7.70 6.42 16.90
C SER A 150 6.20 6.56 17.11
N LEU A 151 5.48 5.43 17.10
CA LEU A 151 4.04 5.37 17.32
C LEU A 151 3.72 4.50 18.53
N GLY A 152 2.82 4.99 19.39
CA GLY A 152 2.19 4.16 20.42
C GLY A 152 1.34 3.04 19.80
N ALA A 153 0.96 2.05 20.62
CA ALA A 153 0.00 1.02 20.20
C ALA A 153 -1.32 1.64 19.73
N ASN A 154 -1.89 1.13 18.62
CA ASN A 154 -3.17 1.60 18.07
C ASN A 154 -3.25 3.12 17.84
N SER A 155 -2.13 3.75 17.51
CA SER A 155 -2.03 5.20 17.29
C SER A 155 -1.77 5.54 15.83
N GLU A 156 -2.03 6.79 15.47
CA GLU A 156 -1.74 7.32 14.14
C GLU A 156 -1.04 8.67 14.23
N ILE A 157 -0.22 8.94 13.22
CA ILE A 157 0.39 10.24 12.99
C ILE A 157 0.26 10.61 11.51
N GLU A 158 0.51 11.86 11.20
CA GLU A 158 0.48 12.38 9.84
C GLU A 158 1.72 13.23 9.60
N ILE A 159 2.37 12.97 8.47
CA ILE A 159 3.46 13.78 7.94
C ILE A 159 2.89 14.56 6.76
N ILE A 160 3.09 15.87 6.77
CA ILE A 160 2.61 16.77 5.71
C ILE A 160 3.81 17.53 5.16
N TYR A 161 4.02 17.41 3.85
CA TYR A 161 5.02 18.17 3.12
C TYR A 161 4.41 18.79 1.86
N ARG A 162 5.01 19.87 1.38
CA ARG A 162 4.51 20.64 0.24
C ARG A 162 5.45 20.53 -0.96
N LEU A 163 4.85 20.39 -2.12
CA LEU A 163 5.53 20.38 -3.41
C LEU A 163 4.95 21.47 -4.30
N SER A 164 5.79 22.00 -5.20
CA SER A 164 5.37 22.96 -6.21
C SER A 164 5.63 22.45 -7.62
N THR A 165 4.82 22.91 -8.58
CA THR A 165 5.15 22.78 -10.00
C THR A 165 6.33 23.71 -10.35
N PRO A 166 7.08 23.44 -11.43
CA PRO A 166 8.17 24.32 -11.83
C PRO A 166 7.61 25.65 -12.35
N GLU A 167 8.41 26.72 -12.32
CA GLU A 167 8.03 28.01 -12.91
C GLU A 167 7.77 27.87 -14.42
N ALA A 168 6.78 28.59 -14.96
CA ALA A 168 6.40 28.50 -16.38
C ALA A 168 7.52 28.83 -17.38
N GLY A 169 8.58 29.54 -16.95
CA GLY A 169 9.75 29.82 -17.76
C GLY A 169 10.86 28.77 -17.70
N SER A 170 10.67 27.68 -16.93
CA SER A 170 11.68 26.63 -16.81
C SER A 170 11.64 25.70 -18.03
N GLY A 171 12.81 25.25 -18.48
CA GLY A 171 12.93 24.27 -19.57
C GLY A 171 12.39 22.87 -19.24
N MET A 172 11.78 22.67 -18.06
CA MET A 172 11.02 21.45 -17.74
C MET A 172 9.57 21.46 -18.26
N HIS A 173 9.06 22.61 -18.72
CA HIS A 173 7.74 22.71 -19.36
C HIS A 173 7.78 22.58 -20.90
N GLU A 174 8.98 22.52 -21.51
CA GLU A 174 9.18 22.37 -22.97
C GLU A 174 9.43 20.92 -23.40
#